data_AF-A0A2A9PPR6-F1
#
_entry.id   AF-A0A2A9PPR6-F1
#
_cell.length_a   1.000
_cell.length_b   1.000
_cell.length_c   1.000
_cell.angle_alpha   90.00
_cell.angle_beta   90.00
_cell.angle_gamma   90.00
#
_symmetry.space_group_name_H-M   'P 1'
#
loop_
_entity.id
_entity.type
_entity.pdbx_description
1 polymer ?
#
loop_
_entity_poly.entity_id
_entity_poly.type
_entity_poly.pdbx_seq_one_letter_code
_entity_poly.pdbx_strand_id
1 'polypeptide(L)'
;MPRKRGVNDGSATGDEPTPKRPRSSRQAAVASSKELHISPDRSGNKRKKKKEEEKKTGEATPRQAEPSSDSDSDSAVPAVNPEAPRHDGEWYWLMKAEPEPRLENGIDVSFSIDDLRAKSKPEGWDGIRAYAARNNLRQMNVHDKSFFYHSNCKEPAIVGIMEIVKEFSPDKTALRPGAPYFDPASTEENPRWSLVHVEFRRKFGVPITLRELRELGKPGGVLENMQMLKQSRLSVSRVSSSEWAALCRLADEKAIEAGLEHEDGTC
;
A
#
# COMPACT_ATOMS: atom_id res chain seq x y z
N MET A 1 -16.27 -46.55 -59.15
CA MET A 1 -16.51 -48.00 -58.90
C MET A 1 -15.59 -48.77 -59.83
N PRO A 2 -14.95 -49.90 -59.45
CA PRO A 2 -15.07 -50.71 -58.21
C PRO A 2 -14.19 -50.15 -57.06
N ARG A 3 -14.26 -50.50 -55.76
CA ARG A 3 -14.50 -51.75 -54.96
C ARG A 3 -13.30 -52.71 -54.97
N LYS A 4 -12.86 -53.36 -53.87
CA LYS A 4 -13.25 -53.36 -52.44
C LYS A 4 -12.15 -54.08 -51.60
N ARG A 5 -12.02 -53.69 -50.32
CA ARG A 5 -11.67 -54.49 -49.10
C ARG A 5 -10.63 -55.63 -49.17
N GLY A 6 -9.70 -55.59 -48.20
CA GLY A 6 -9.12 -56.78 -47.54
C GLY A 6 -8.98 -56.50 -46.04
N VAL A 7 -9.38 -57.45 -45.19
CA VAL A 7 -9.19 -57.45 -43.72
C VAL A 7 -8.44 -58.73 -43.38
N ASN A 8 -7.49 -58.70 -42.44
CA ASN A 8 -7.20 -59.89 -41.64
C ASN A 8 -6.53 -59.53 -40.30
N ASP A 9 -6.87 -60.29 -39.26
CA ASP A 9 -6.31 -60.20 -37.91
C ASP A 9 -5.02 -61.03 -37.74
N GLY A 10 -4.23 -60.72 -36.72
CA GLY A 10 -3.05 -61.51 -36.30
C GLY A 10 -2.37 -60.93 -35.04
N SER A 11 -2.12 -61.75 -34.02
CA SER A 11 -1.93 -61.34 -32.62
C SER A 11 -0.56 -61.67 -31.99
N ALA A 12 -0.11 -60.84 -31.04
CA ALA A 12 0.93 -61.05 -30.00
C ALA A 12 2.39 -61.31 -30.48
N THR A 13 3.46 -60.87 -29.79
CA THR A 13 3.68 -60.27 -28.44
C THR A 13 4.26 -58.83 -28.53
N GLY A 14 4.57 -58.07 -27.48
CA GLY A 14 4.33 -58.21 -26.02
C GLY A 14 5.60 -58.05 -25.15
N ASP A 15 5.76 -56.93 -24.42
CA ASP A 15 6.80 -56.65 -23.41
C ASP A 15 6.27 -55.69 -22.30
N GLU A 16 6.94 -55.61 -21.15
CA GLU A 16 6.36 -55.30 -19.82
C GLU A 16 6.77 -53.93 -19.21
N PRO A 17 5.84 -53.18 -18.54
CA PRO A 17 6.20 -52.08 -17.64
C PRO A 17 5.90 -52.36 -16.15
N THR A 18 6.90 -52.15 -15.28
CA THR A 18 6.81 -52.42 -13.83
C THR A 18 6.25 -51.24 -12.99
N PRO A 19 5.47 -51.49 -11.92
CA PRO A 19 4.84 -50.43 -11.12
C PRO A 19 5.57 -50.12 -9.79
N LYS A 20 5.33 -48.91 -9.22
CA LYS A 20 5.66 -48.60 -7.81
C LYS A 20 4.47 -48.00 -7.03
N ARG A 21 4.42 -48.33 -5.74
CA ARG A 21 3.23 -48.40 -4.87
C ARG A 21 2.82 -47.06 -4.22
N PRO A 22 1.53 -46.89 -3.85
CA PRO A 22 1.07 -45.82 -2.96
C PRO A 22 1.40 -46.10 -1.48
N ARG A 23 1.28 -45.09 -0.62
CA ARG A 23 1.25 -45.24 0.85
C ARG A 23 -0.09 -44.77 1.44
N SER A 24 -0.49 -45.44 2.52
CA SER A 24 -1.86 -45.47 3.05
C SER A 24 -2.12 -44.50 4.21
N SER A 25 -3.39 -44.14 4.37
CA SER A 25 -3.97 -43.53 5.57
C SER A 25 -4.35 -44.56 6.64
N ARG A 26 -4.25 -44.18 7.93
CA ARG A 26 -5.08 -44.59 9.10
C ARG A 26 -4.41 -44.07 10.40
N GLN A 27 -5.07 -43.22 11.20
CA GLN A 27 -6.08 -43.47 12.27
C GLN A 27 -5.46 -43.62 13.69
N ALA A 28 -6.25 -43.24 14.71
CA ALA A 28 -5.82 -42.97 16.09
C ALA A 28 -5.94 -44.17 17.05
N ALA A 29 -5.28 -44.08 18.22
CA ALA A 29 -5.61 -44.82 19.45
C ALA A 29 -4.99 -44.16 20.71
N VAL A 30 -5.34 -44.68 21.89
CA VAL A 30 -5.24 -44.02 23.22
C VAL A 30 -4.39 -44.84 24.22
N ALA A 31 -3.90 -44.17 25.29
CA ALA A 31 -3.50 -44.65 26.64
C ALA A 31 -2.01 -44.43 26.97
N SER A 32 -1.53 -44.19 28.19
CA SER A 32 -2.06 -43.76 29.50
C SER A 32 -0.94 -44.12 30.51
N SER A 33 -0.45 -43.18 31.35
CA SER A 33 0.19 -43.50 32.65
C SER A 33 0.47 -42.25 33.49
N LYS A 34 0.25 -42.45 34.80
CA LYS A 34 0.54 -41.68 36.03
C LYS A 34 1.92 -40.96 36.07
N GLU A 35 2.21 -40.03 36.99
CA GLU A 35 1.59 -39.72 38.29
C GLU A 35 1.76 -38.24 38.72
N LEU A 36 0.92 -37.87 39.67
CA LEU A 36 0.78 -36.62 40.44
C LEU A 36 2.05 -36.13 41.15
N HIS A 37 2.15 -34.81 41.39
CA HIS A 37 2.33 -34.29 42.75
C HIS A 37 1.80 -32.85 42.90
N ILE A 38 1.27 -32.55 44.09
CA ILE A 38 0.48 -31.35 44.42
C ILE A 38 1.27 -30.43 45.37
N SER A 39 1.07 -29.12 45.18
CA SER A 39 1.16 -27.90 46.01
C SER A 39 1.64 -27.99 47.50
N PRO A 40 2.10 -26.87 48.11
CA PRO A 40 1.12 -25.89 48.62
C PRO A 40 1.49 -24.40 48.51
N ASP A 41 0.45 -23.58 48.37
CA ASP A 41 0.42 -22.16 48.75
C ASP A 41 0.36 -22.00 50.28
N ARG A 42 0.92 -20.91 50.83
CA ARG A 42 0.55 -20.38 52.16
C ARG A 42 0.92 -18.91 52.37
N SER A 43 0.00 -18.03 51.97
CA SER A 43 -0.53 -16.88 52.73
C SER A 43 0.28 -16.31 53.93
N GLY A 44 0.55 -14.99 53.93
CA GLY A 44 0.96 -14.19 55.09
C GLY A 44 0.51 -12.73 54.95
N ASN A 45 -0.01 -12.11 56.01
CA ASN A 45 -0.94 -10.96 55.90
C ASN A 45 -0.50 -9.69 56.70
N LYS A 46 -1.02 -8.52 56.28
CA LYS A 46 -1.07 -7.20 56.97
C LYS A 46 0.25 -6.44 57.22
N ARG A 47 0.28 -5.17 56.75
CA ARG A 47 -0.08 -4.00 57.62
C ARG A 47 -0.25 -2.68 56.83
N LYS A 48 -1.24 -1.87 57.27
CA LYS A 48 -1.44 -0.47 56.85
C LYS A 48 -0.32 0.44 57.37
N LYS A 49 -0.01 1.52 56.63
CA LYS A 49 0.12 2.85 57.24
C LYS A 49 -0.33 3.94 56.26
N LYS A 50 -1.01 4.95 56.79
CA LYS A 50 -1.63 6.09 56.10
C LYS A 50 -0.81 7.35 56.39
N LYS A 51 -0.72 8.29 55.45
CA LYS A 51 -0.61 9.72 55.76
C LYS A 51 -1.03 10.59 54.56
N GLU A 52 -1.80 11.63 54.85
CA GLU A 52 -1.93 12.88 54.07
C GLU A 52 -0.55 13.58 53.94
N GLU A 53 -0.30 14.61 53.12
CA GLU A 53 -1.08 15.57 52.30
C GLU A 53 -0.13 15.95 51.10
N GLU A 54 -0.42 16.76 50.08
CA GLU A 54 -0.96 18.12 50.07
C GLU A 54 -1.24 18.57 48.62
N LYS A 55 -2.07 19.60 48.43
CA LYS A 55 -2.55 20.09 47.12
C LYS A 55 -1.76 21.31 46.65
N LYS A 56 -1.09 21.25 45.50
CA LYS A 56 -0.67 22.46 44.75
C LYS A 56 -1.18 22.44 43.32
N THR A 57 -1.98 23.45 43.01
CA THR A 57 -2.45 23.82 41.68
C THR A 57 -1.29 24.30 40.83
N GLY A 58 -1.06 23.62 39.70
CA GLY A 58 -0.18 24.05 38.63
C GLY A 58 -0.98 24.05 37.33
N GLU A 59 -1.32 25.25 36.85
CA GLU A 59 -2.03 25.48 35.60
C GLU A 59 -1.11 25.11 34.43
N ALA A 60 -1.40 24.00 33.75
CA ALA A 60 -0.59 23.49 32.65
C ALA A 60 -1.31 23.77 31.32
N THR A 61 -0.89 24.86 30.67
CA THR A 61 -1.33 25.27 29.33
C THR A 61 -1.20 24.13 28.33
N PRO A 62 -2.18 23.89 27.43
CA PRO A 62 -2.03 22.90 26.37
C PRO A 62 -0.84 23.28 25.48
N ARG A 63 0.16 22.40 25.38
CA ARG A 63 1.20 22.54 24.35
C ARG A 63 0.56 22.25 23.01
N GLN A 64 0.35 23.29 22.22
CA GLN A 64 0.07 23.15 20.79
C GLN A 64 1.24 22.37 20.16
N ALA A 65 0.91 21.34 19.39
CA ALA A 65 1.89 20.71 18.52
C ALA A 65 2.07 21.65 17.31
N GLU A 66 3.25 22.25 17.19
CA GLU A 66 3.60 23.09 16.05
C GLU A 66 3.54 22.28 14.75
N PRO A 67 3.07 22.86 13.64
CA PRO A 67 3.00 22.18 12.35
C PRO A 67 4.39 21.85 11.81
N SER A 68 4.51 20.74 11.08
CA SER A 68 5.75 20.25 10.49
C SER A 68 6.24 21.14 9.32
N SER A 69 6.89 22.26 9.64
CA SER A 69 7.62 23.07 8.67
C SER A 69 9.12 22.74 8.70
N ASP A 70 9.49 21.56 8.20
CA ASP A 70 10.90 21.29 7.86
C ASP A 70 11.29 22.19 6.67
N SER A 71 12.12 23.20 6.94
CA SER A 71 12.63 24.10 5.90
C SER A 71 13.74 23.41 5.11
N ASP A 72 13.38 22.72 4.02
CA ASP A 72 14.35 22.13 3.10
C ASP A 72 15.26 23.19 2.47
N SER A 73 16.45 23.33 3.05
CA SER A 73 17.65 23.88 2.43
C SER A 73 18.47 22.74 1.81
N ASP A 74 17.85 21.91 0.97
CA ASP A 74 18.49 20.75 0.35
C ASP A 74 18.76 20.98 -1.15
N SER A 75 19.89 21.63 -1.43
CA SER A 75 20.42 21.81 -2.79
C SER A 75 21.33 20.65 -3.24
N ALA A 76 21.40 19.54 -2.49
CA ALA A 76 22.37 18.47 -2.71
C ALA A 76 21.77 17.18 -3.30
N VAL A 77 20.48 16.92 -3.10
CA VAL A 77 19.81 15.72 -3.64
C VAL A 77 19.31 15.98 -5.07
N PRO A 78 19.78 15.22 -6.10
CA PRO A 78 19.34 15.39 -7.47
C PRO A 78 17.83 15.25 -7.63
N ALA A 79 17.21 16.15 -8.40
CA ALA A 79 15.78 16.08 -8.72
C ALA A 79 15.42 14.90 -9.65
N VAL A 80 16.43 14.30 -10.29
CA VAL A 80 16.34 13.22 -11.28
C VAL A 80 17.01 11.97 -10.69
N ASN A 81 16.38 10.80 -10.83
CA ASN A 81 16.98 9.52 -10.45
C ASN A 81 17.80 8.91 -11.61
N PRO A 82 19.14 8.91 -11.58
CA PRO A 82 19.94 8.33 -12.66
C PRO A 82 19.73 6.81 -12.84
N GLU A 83 19.20 6.11 -11.83
CA GLU A 83 18.88 4.68 -11.90
C GLU A 83 17.48 4.38 -12.46
N ALA A 84 16.59 5.37 -12.58
CA ALA A 84 15.24 5.14 -13.07
C ALA A 84 15.25 4.86 -14.59
N PRO A 85 14.48 3.86 -15.07
CA PRO A 85 14.26 3.67 -16.50
C PRO A 85 13.67 4.95 -17.08
N ARG A 86 14.23 5.41 -18.19
CA ARG A 86 13.70 6.53 -18.96
C ARG A 86 12.64 6.02 -19.93
N HIS A 87 11.60 6.81 -20.15
CA HIS A 87 10.53 6.49 -21.09
C HIS A 87 10.04 7.75 -21.79
N ASP A 88 9.60 7.59 -23.03
CA ASP A 88 8.94 8.65 -23.78
C ASP A 88 7.49 8.79 -23.33
N GLY A 89 7.07 10.03 -23.04
CA GLY A 89 5.73 10.32 -22.53
C GLY A 89 5.52 9.90 -21.08
N GLU A 90 4.28 10.06 -20.61
CA GLU A 90 3.91 9.90 -19.20
C GLU A 90 3.73 8.43 -18.80
N TRP A 91 4.30 8.03 -17.67
CA TRP A 91 3.91 6.81 -16.97
C TRP A 91 2.85 7.12 -15.91
N TYR A 92 2.01 6.12 -15.66
CA TYR A 92 0.82 6.22 -14.82
C TYR A 92 0.90 5.30 -13.60
N TRP A 93 0.47 5.82 -12.47
CA TRP A 93 0.61 5.18 -11.17
C TRP A 93 -0.69 5.29 -10.35
N LEU A 94 -0.73 4.58 -9.24
CA LEU A 94 -1.72 4.74 -8.18
C LEU A 94 -0.98 4.67 -6.85
N MET A 95 -1.20 5.68 -6.01
CA MET A 95 -0.55 5.85 -4.72
C MET A 95 -1.62 6.00 -3.64
N LYS A 96 -1.50 5.20 -2.58
CA LYS A 96 -2.48 5.12 -1.49
C LYS A 96 -2.07 6.04 -0.34
N ALA A 97 -3.03 6.80 0.17
CA ALA A 97 -2.96 7.52 1.44
C ALA A 97 -4.25 7.23 2.25
N GLU A 98 -4.27 7.60 3.53
CA GLU A 98 -5.40 7.37 4.44
C GLU A 98 -6.04 8.71 4.79
N PRO A 99 -7.29 9.01 4.41
CA PRO A 99 -7.89 10.32 4.66
C PRO A 99 -8.52 10.46 6.06
N GLU A 100 -8.69 9.34 6.78
CA GLU A 100 -9.29 9.31 8.12
C GLU A 100 -8.17 9.21 9.18
N PRO A 101 -8.34 9.80 10.38
CA PRO A 101 -7.34 9.76 11.45
C PRO A 101 -6.90 8.34 11.83
N ARG A 102 -5.59 8.10 11.80
CA ARG A 102 -4.98 6.86 12.29
C ARG A 102 -3.65 7.16 12.96
N LEU A 103 -3.48 6.64 14.18
CA LEU A 103 -2.23 6.78 14.90
C LEU A 103 -1.23 5.68 14.48
N GLU A 104 -0.04 6.10 14.07
CA GLU A 104 1.16 5.27 13.90
C GLU A 104 2.23 5.79 14.87
N ASN A 105 2.72 4.93 15.77
CA ASN A 105 3.63 5.32 16.86
C ASN A 105 3.19 6.56 17.68
N GLY A 106 1.87 6.79 17.78
CA GLY A 106 1.27 7.91 18.52
C GLY A 106 1.11 9.21 17.74
N ILE A 107 1.48 9.24 16.45
CA ILE A 107 1.30 10.38 15.55
C ILE A 107 0.20 10.06 14.54
N ASP A 108 -0.67 11.04 14.24
CA ASP A 108 -1.68 10.89 13.19
C ASP A 108 -1.03 10.95 11.81
N VAL A 109 -1.37 10.00 10.94
CA VAL A 109 -0.84 9.89 9.57
C VAL A 109 -1.92 10.11 8.51
N SER A 110 -3.05 10.74 8.87
CA SER A 110 -4.09 11.11 7.92
C SER A 110 -3.56 12.10 6.86
N PHE A 111 -3.77 11.78 5.58
CA PHE A 111 -3.45 12.64 4.45
C PHE A 111 -4.46 12.42 3.31
N SER A 112 -5.27 13.43 3.05
CA SER A 112 -6.29 13.45 1.99
C SER A 112 -5.79 14.17 0.73
N ILE A 113 -6.62 14.15 -0.34
CA ILE A 113 -6.31 14.90 -1.56
C ILE A 113 -6.50 16.41 -1.36
N ASP A 114 -7.36 16.80 -0.41
CA ASP A 114 -7.57 18.20 -0.04
C ASP A 114 -6.37 18.74 0.75
N ASP A 115 -5.71 17.90 1.57
CA ASP A 115 -4.45 18.25 2.23
C ASP A 115 -3.31 18.43 1.24
N LEU A 116 -3.21 17.56 0.21
CA LEU A 116 -2.26 17.73 -0.89
C LEU A 116 -2.55 19.01 -1.69
N ARG A 117 -3.82 19.31 -1.98
CA ARG A 117 -4.24 20.54 -2.67
C ARG A 117 -3.89 21.81 -1.88
N ALA A 118 -3.87 21.74 -0.55
CA ALA A 118 -3.51 22.86 0.31
C ALA A 118 -1.98 23.12 0.37
N LYS A 119 -1.13 22.25 -0.19
CA LYS A 119 0.32 22.44 -0.21
C LYS A 119 0.73 23.53 -1.20
N SER A 120 1.59 24.45 -0.75
CA SER A 120 2.17 25.52 -1.57
C SER A 120 3.53 25.16 -2.20
N LYS A 121 3.97 23.91 -2.01
CA LYS A 121 5.22 23.33 -2.52
C LYS A 121 5.00 21.86 -2.83
N PRO A 122 5.84 21.23 -3.66
CA PRO A 122 5.83 19.78 -3.88
C PRO A 122 5.89 18.98 -2.57
N GLU A 123 4.96 18.05 -2.39
CA GLU A 123 4.87 17.21 -1.20
C GLU A 123 5.73 15.96 -1.37
N GLY A 124 6.63 15.69 -0.41
CA GLY A 124 7.38 14.43 -0.38
C GLY A 124 6.47 13.25 0.00
N TRP A 125 6.34 12.25 -0.86
CA TRP A 125 5.51 11.07 -0.62
C TRP A 125 6.23 10.05 0.27
N ASP A 126 6.32 10.37 1.56
CA ASP A 126 7.08 9.64 2.57
C ASP A 126 6.41 8.35 3.07
N GLY A 127 6.89 7.79 4.19
CA GLY A 127 6.23 6.70 4.90
C GLY A 127 6.22 5.33 4.22
N ILE A 128 6.71 5.22 2.98
CA ILE A 128 6.79 3.94 2.27
C ILE A 128 7.81 3.01 2.95
N ARG A 129 7.32 1.95 3.59
CA ARG A 129 8.11 0.89 4.25
C ARG A 129 7.99 -0.50 3.61
N ALA A 130 7.49 -0.57 2.37
CA ALA A 130 7.43 -1.79 1.57
C ALA A 130 8.43 -1.71 0.39
N TYR A 131 9.37 -2.65 0.30
CA TYR A 131 10.40 -2.63 -0.74
C TYR A 131 9.85 -2.61 -2.18
N ALA A 132 8.75 -3.32 -2.46
CA ALA A 132 8.10 -3.29 -3.76
C ALA A 132 7.55 -1.89 -4.11
N ALA A 133 6.91 -1.21 -3.15
CA ALA A 133 6.41 0.15 -3.34
C ALA A 133 7.55 1.16 -3.50
N ARG A 134 8.62 1.05 -2.70
CA ARG A 134 9.84 1.87 -2.84
C ARG A 134 10.49 1.68 -4.22
N ASN A 135 10.55 0.45 -4.71
CA ASN A 135 11.12 0.16 -6.04
C ASN A 135 10.24 0.73 -7.17
N ASN A 136 8.92 0.84 -6.98
CA ASN A 136 8.03 1.53 -7.91
C ASN A 136 8.27 3.05 -7.88
N LEU A 137 8.40 3.66 -6.70
CA LEU A 137 8.77 5.08 -6.58
C LEU A 137 10.07 5.40 -7.32
N ARG A 138 11.11 4.57 -7.15
CA ARG A 138 12.40 4.73 -7.84
C ARG A 138 12.33 4.58 -9.37
N GLN A 139 11.21 4.16 -9.94
CA GLN A 139 11.03 4.08 -11.40
C GLN A 139 10.29 5.28 -12.00
N MET A 140 9.77 6.19 -11.16
CA MET A 140 9.01 7.36 -11.63
C MET A 140 9.92 8.39 -12.29
N ASN A 141 9.42 9.03 -13.33
CA ASN A 141 10.05 10.17 -14.00
C ASN A 141 9.26 11.47 -13.69
N VAL A 142 9.85 12.64 -13.89
CA VAL A 142 9.09 13.91 -13.85
C VAL A 142 7.98 13.89 -14.91
N HIS A 143 6.82 14.47 -14.59
CA HIS A 143 5.58 14.51 -15.38
C HIS A 143 4.75 13.22 -15.41
N ASP A 144 5.24 12.13 -14.80
CA ASP A 144 4.40 10.97 -14.48
C ASP A 144 3.17 11.38 -13.69
N LYS A 145 2.04 10.72 -13.95
CA LYS A 145 0.78 10.98 -13.23
C LYS A 145 0.41 9.82 -12.33
N SER A 146 -0.23 10.13 -11.21
CA SER A 146 -0.66 9.14 -10.24
C SER A 146 -2.09 9.40 -9.80
N PHE A 147 -2.88 8.34 -9.72
CA PHE A 147 -4.17 8.38 -9.03
C PHE A 147 -3.95 8.47 -7.53
N PHE A 148 -4.50 9.51 -6.91
CA PHE A 148 -4.60 9.61 -5.46
C PHE A 148 -5.71 8.68 -5.00
N TYR A 149 -5.35 7.65 -4.24
CA TYR A 149 -6.29 6.63 -3.75
C TYR A 149 -6.49 6.76 -2.24
N HIS A 150 -7.72 7.03 -1.81
CA HIS A 150 -8.13 6.98 -0.41
C HIS A 150 -8.27 5.52 0.03
N SER A 151 -7.46 5.14 1.02
CA SER A 151 -7.37 3.80 1.58
C SER A 151 -7.68 3.80 3.08
N ASN A 152 -7.95 2.62 3.64
CA ASN A 152 -8.24 2.40 5.07
C ASN A 152 -9.31 3.32 5.69
N CYS A 153 -10.23 3.82 4.87
CA CYS A 153 -11.36 4.67 5.23
C CYS A 153 -12.69 3.94 4.99
N LYS A 154 -13.80 4.56 5.38
CA LYS A 154 -15.16 4.04 5.19
C LYS A 154 -15.48 3.76 3.71
N GLU A 155 -15.02 4.62 2.79
CA GLU A 155 -15.32 4.56 1.36
C GLU A 155 -14.04 4.62 0.50
N PRO A 156 -13.25 3.53 0.41
CA PRO A 156 -12.00 3.53 -0.34
C PRO A 156 -12.23 3.75 -1.83
N ALA A 157 -11.52 4.70 -2.43
CA ALA A 157 -11.76 5.17 -3.79
C ALA A 157 -10.53 5.84 -4.43
N ILE A 158 -10.49 5.91 -5.76
CA ILE A 158 -9.70 6.93 -6.46
C ILE A 158 -10.47 8.25 -6.35
N VAL A 159 -9.81 9.29 -5.86
CA VAL A 159 -10.41 10.61 -5.61
C VAL A 159 -9.85 11.72 -6.49
N GLY A 160 -8.81 11.44 -7.28
CA GLY A 160 -8.22 12.42 -8.19
C GLY A 160 -6.84 12.03 -8.70
N ILE A 161 -6.13 13.03 -9.25
CA ILE A 161 -4.85 12.92 -9.95
C ILE A 161 -3.85 13.90 -9.33
N MET A 162 -2.61 13.44 -9.22
CA MET A 162 -1.42 14.21 -8.90
C MET A 162 -0.30 13.89 -9.90
N GLU A 163 0.74 14.72 -9.94
CA GLU A 163 1.88 14.57 -10.85
C GLU A 163 3.19 14.48 -10.07
N ILE A 164 4.15 13.68 -10.58
CA ILE A 164 5.50 13.59 -10.05
C ILE A 164 6.32 14.77 -10.56
N VAL A 165 6.84 15.58 -9.63
CA VAL A 165 7.64 16.78 -9.96
C VAL A 165 9.10 16.71 -9.46
N LYS A 166 9.43 15.71 -8.62
CA LYS A 166 10.80 15.33 -8.27
C LYS A 166 10.89 13.82 -8.15
N GLU A 167 11.81 13.20 -8.89
CA GLU A 167 11.87 11.74 -9.07
C GLU A 167 12.45 10.98 -7.88
N PHE A 168 13.24 11.66 -7.05
CA PHE A 168 13.94 11.01 -5.95
C PHE A 168 14.29 11.97 -4.83
N SER A 169 14.13 11.50 -3.59
CA SER A 169 14.96 11.88 -2.45
C SER A 169 15.03 10.72 -1.44
N PRO A 170 16.09 10.65 -0.62
CA PRO A 170 16.08 9.82 0.59
C PRO A 170 14.91 10.21 1.48
N ASP A 171 14.18 9.22 2.01
CA ASP A 171 13.14 9.50 3.01
C ASP A 171 13.79 9.71 4.38
N LYS A 172 14.10 10.97 4.71
CA LYS A 172 14.71 11.38 5.98
C LYS A 172 13.82 11.09 7.19
N THR A 173 12.50 10.89 7.03
CA THR A 173 11.62 10.55 8.17
C THR A 173 11.97 9.20 8.78
N ALA A 174 12.50 8.28 7.97
CA ALA A 174 12.97 6.98 8.44
C ALA A 174 14.15 7.10 9.43
N LEU A 175 14.89 8.21 9.43
CA LEU A 175 16.07 8.42 10.28
C LEU A 175 15.73 9.04 11.64
N ARG A 176 14.51 9.58 11.82
CA ARG A 176 14.12 10.35 13.01
C ARG A 176 13.46 9.46 14.08
N PRO A 177 14.08 9.23 15.24
CA PRO A 177 13.43 8.51 16.34
C PRO A 177 12.13 9.21 16.75
N GLY A 178 11.05 8.44 16.91
CA GLY A 178 9.73 8.96 17.24
C GLY A 178 8.91 9.45 16.04
N ALA A 179 9.46 9.49 14.82
CA ALA A 179 8.64 9.67 13.62
C ALA A 179 7.71 8.44 13.40
N PRO A 180 6.56 8.59 12.71
CA PRO A 180 5.59 7.51 12.58
C PRO A 180 6.21 6.25 11.95
N TYR A 181 7.10 6.45 10.98
CA TYR A 181 7.72 5.40 10.18
C TYR A 181 9.24 5.33 10.38
N PHE A 182 9.73 5.53 11.60
CA PHE A 182 11.16 5.36 11.93
C PHE A 182 11.67 3.94 11.59
N ASP A 183 12.87 3.84 10.99
CA ASP A 183 13.55 2.56 10.73
C ASP A 183 14.99 2.63 11.29
N PRO A 184 15.28 2.00 12.45
CA PRO A 184 16.58 2.09 13.11
C PRO A 184 17.74 1.46 12.34
N ALA A 185 17.47 0.78 11.22
CA ALA A 185 18.50 0.22 10.35
C ALA A 185 18.61 0.98 9.00
N SER A 186 18.02 2.17 8.87
CA SER A 186 18.32 3.14 7.81
C SER A 186 19.28 4.21 8.37
N THR A 187 20.29 4.62 7.60
CA THR A 187 21.24 5.69 7.99
C THR A 187 21.35 6.75 6.89
N GLU A 188 22.08 7.84 7.14
CA GLU A 188 22.35 8.87 6.12
C GLU A 188 23.24 8.35 4.99
N GLU A 189 24.21 7.50 5.32
CA GLU A 189 25.14 6.87 4.36
C GLU A 189 24.49 5.72 3.59
N ASN A 190 23.45 5.09 4.15
CA ASN A 190 22.71 4.00 3.55
C ASN A 190 21.19 4.17 3.75
N PRO A 191 20.56 5.13 3.03
CA PRO A 191 19.13 5.37 3.12
C PRO A 191 18.35 4.24 2.46
N ARG A 192 17.70 3.42 3.30
CA ARG A 192 16.91 2.26 2.84
C ARG A 192 15.62 2.65 2.14
N TRP A 193 15.10 3.84 2.45
CA TRP A 193 13.82 4.35 1.99
C TRP A 193 13.99 5.57 1.09
N SER A 194 13.04 5.77 0.19
CA SER A 194 13.10 6.77 -0.87
C SER A 194 11.68 7.25 -1.16
N LEU A 195 11.55 8.54 -1.43
CA LEU A 195 10.31 9.21 -1.80
C LEU A 195 10.46 9.94 -3.13
N VAL A 196 9.32 10.24 -3.74
CA VAL A 196 9.17 11.19 -4.86
C VAL A 196 8.48 12.44 -4.32
N HIS A 197 8.52 13.56 -5.04
CA HIS A 197 7.69 14.72 -4.69
C HIS A 197 6.55 14.86 -5.69
N VAL A 198 5.37 15.18 -5.17
CA VAL A 198 4.13 15.26 -5.95
C VAL A 198 3.42 16.60 -5.80
N GLU A 199 2.66 16.96 -6.82
CA GLU A 199 1.77 18.12 -6.83
C GLU A 199 0.35 17.71 -7.19
N PHE A 200 -0.64 18.38 -6.58
CA PHE A 200 -2.04 18.27 -6.97
C PHE A 200 -2.24 18.66 -8.45
N ARG A 201 -3.11 17.91 -9.16
CA ARG A 201 -3.52 18.26 -10.53
C ARG A 201 -5.03 18.27 -10.72
N ARG A 202 -5.78 17.33 -10.14
CA ARG A 202 -7.24 17.25 -10.25
C ARG A 202 -7.86 16.50 -9.07
N LYS A 203 -9.01 16.96 -8.58
CA LYS A 203 -9.91 16.17 -7.73
C LYS A 203 -11.16 15.78 -8.51
N PHE A 204 -11.62 14.55 -8.35
CA PHE A 204 -12.82 14.07 -9.03
C PHE A 204 -14.08 14.51 -8.28
N GLY A 205 -15.04 15.14 -8.98
CA GLY A 205 -16.33 15.51 -8.40
C GLY A 205 -17.13 14.31 -7.88
N VAL A 206 -16.92 13.13 -8.48
CA VAL A 206 -17.40 11.85 -7.95
C VAL A 206 -16.24 10.85 -7.88
N PRO A 207 -15.89 10.31 -6.69
CA PRO A 207 -14.86 9.28 -6.56
C PRO A 207 -15.20 7.97 -7.30
N ILE A 208 -14.17 7.24 -7.75
CA ILE A 208 -14.30 5.89 -8.29
C ILE A 208 -14.04 4.89 -7.17
N THR A 209 -15.10 4.27 -6.65
CA THR A 209 -15.04 3.41 -5.47
C THR A 209 -14.32 2.09 -5.75
N LEU A 210 -13.73 1.49 -4.70
CA LEU A 210 -13.14 0.15 -4.76
C LEU A 210 -14.13 -0.92 -5.26
N ARG A 211 -15.44 -0.71 -5.07
CA ARG A 211 -16.48 -1.59 -5.61
C ARG A 211 -16.51 -1.53 -7.14
N GLU A 212 -16.49 -0.33 -7.73
CA GLU A 212 -16.45 -0.13 -9.18
C GLU A 212 -15.13 -0.64 -9.77
N LEU A 213 -13.99 -0.37 -9.12
CA LEU A 213 -12.69 -0.91 -9.55
C LEU A 213 -12.68 -2.45 -9.57
N ARG A 214 -13.27 -3.09 -8.57
CA ARG A 214 -13.39 -4.57 -8.52
C ARG A 214 -14.35 -5.13 -9.57
N GLU A 215 -15.41 -4.40 -9.92
CA GLU A 215 -16.33 -4.79 -10.99
C GLU A 215 -15.62 -4.76 -12.35
N LEU A 216 -14.92 -3.67 -12.65
CA LEU A 216 -14.12 -3.49 -13.85
C LEU A 216 -12.87 -4.40 -13.90
N GLY A 217 -12.46 -4.94 -12.75
CA GLY A 217 -11.36 -5.89 -12.58
C GLY A 217 -11.76 -7.37 -12.60
N LYS A 218 -13.01 -7.70 -12.90
CA LYS A 218 -13.42 -9.09 -13.16
C LYS A 218 -12.75 -9.63 -14.43
N PRO A 219 -12.68 -10.96 -14.63
CA PRO A 219 -12.11 -11.56 -15.85
C PRO A 219 -12.76 -11.02 -17.13
N GLY A 220 -11.94 -10.62 -18.11
CA GLY A 220 -12.37 -9.92 -19.33
C GLY A 220 -12.65 -8.42 -19.15
N GLY A 221 -12.53 -7.88 -17.95
CA GLY A 221 -12.72 -6.45 -17.64
C GLY A 221 -11.49 -5.60 -17.91
N VAL A 222 -11.69 -4.30 -18.13
CA VAL A 222 -10.61 -3.35 -18.50
C VAL A 222 -9.53 -3.18 -17.42
N LEU A 223 -9.84 -3.51 -16.16
CA LEU A 223 -8.89 -3.50 -15.04
C LEU A 223 -8.48 -4.90 -14.58
N GLU A 224 -8.76 -5.96 -15.36
CA GLU A 224 -8.42 -7.35 -15.00
C GLU A 224 -6.93 -7.51 -14.63
N ASN A 225 -6.06 -6.69 -15.22
CA ASN A 225 -4.62 -6.74 -15.00
C ASN A 225 -4.08 -5.72 -13.99
N MET A 226 -4.95 -4.90 -13.39
CA MET A 226 -4.53 -3.76 -12.57
C MET A 226 -3.77 -4.22 -11.33
N GLN A 227 -2.52 -3.79 -11.19
CA GLN A 227 -1.62 -4.25 -10.13
C GLN A 227 -2.21 -4.01 -8.73
N MET A 228 -2.90 -2.89 -8.53
CA MET A 228 -3.54 -2.53 -7.26
C MET A 228 -4.57 -3.58 -6.79
N LEU A 229 -5.37 -4.13 -7.73
CA LEU A 229 -6.39 -5.14 -7.44
C LEU A 229 -5.77 -6.52 -7.17
N LYS A 230 -4.73 -6.89 -7.90
CA LYS A 230 -3.99 -8.15 -7.71
C LYS A 230 -3.11 -8.15 -6.45
N GLN A 231 -2.59 -6.98 -6.05
CA GLN A 231 -1.65 -6.82 -4.94
C GLN A 231 -2.20 -5.80 -3.94
N SER A 232 -3.29 -6.15 -3.25
CA SER A 232 -4.05 -5.24 -2.38
C SER A 232 -3.22 -4.51 -1.31
N ARG A 233 -2.17 -5.17 -0.78
CA ARG A 233 -1.22 -4.62 0.22
C ARG A 233 -0.14 -3.68 -0.35
N LEU A 234 -0.02 -3.57 -1.67
CA LEU A 234 0.93 -2.67 -2.31
C LEU A 234 0.36 -1.23 -2.30
N SER A 235 1.11 -0.28 -1.73
CA SER A 235 0.69 1.13 -1.58
C SER A 235 1.03 2.01 -2.78
N VAL A 236 2.02 1.63 -3.58
CA VAL A 236 2.43 2.31 -4.83
C VAL A 236 2.44 1.28 -5.94
N SER A 237 1.60 1.45 -6.96
CA SER A 237 1.42 0.48 -8.05
C SER A 237 1.39 1.16 -9.43
N ARG A 238 1.92 0.49 -10.45
CA ARG A 238 1.85 0.94 -11.85
C ARG A 238 0.43 0.72 -12.41
N VAL A 239 0.00 1.63 -13.28
CA VAL A 239 -1.29 1.59 -14.00
C VAL A 239 -0.98 1.64 -15.50
N SER A 240 -1.48 0.71 -16.31
CA SER A 240 -1.27 0.77 -17.76
C SER A 240 -1.99 1.97 -18.38
N SER A 241 -1.52 2.46 -19.54
CA SER A 241 -2.14 3.60 -20.23
C SER A 241 -3.61 3.33 -20.62
N SER A 242 -3.97 2.07 -20.87
CA SER A 242 -5.35 1.63 -21.11
C SER A 242 -6.23 1.69 -19.85
N GLU A 243 -5.70 1.27 -18.70
CA GLU A 243 -6.41 1.35 -17.42
C GLU A 243 -6.57 2.82 -16.99
N TRP A 244 -5.52 3.63 -17.16
CA TRP A 244 -5.55 5.07 -16.92
C TRP A 244 -6.63 5.77 -17.75
N ALA A 245 -6.62 5.57 -19.07
CA ALA A 245 -7.59 6.19 -19.96
C ALA A 245 -9.04 5.72 -19.70
N ALA A 246 -9.24 4.46 -19.29
CA ALA A 246 -10.55 3.96 -18.89
C ALA A 246 -11.05 4.60 -17.59
N LEU A 247 -10.17 4.75 -16.60
CA LEU A 247 -10.50 5.38 -15.32
C LEU A 247 -10.73 6.89 -15.43
N CYS A 248 -9.98 7.59 -16.29
CA CYS A 248 -10.24 9.01 -16.56
C CYS A 248 -11.62 9.21 -17.21
N ARG A 249 -11.95 8.45 -18.28
CA ARG A 249 -13.29 8.51 -18.90
C ARG A 249 -14.41 8.22 -17.91
N LEU A 250 -14.24 7.23 -17.04
CA LEU A 250 -15.22 6.91 -16.00
C LEU A 250 -15.36 8.06 -14.98
N ALA A 251 -14.28 8.75 -14.62
CA ALA A 251 -14.37 9.93 -13.76
C ALA A 251 -15.17 11.06 -14.44
N ASP A 252 -14.87 11.34 -15.71
CA ASP A 252 -15.56 12.36 -16.50
C ASP A 252 -17.06 12.02 -16.65
N GLU A 253 -17.40 10.78 -17.02
CA GLU A 253 -18.77 10.27 -17.16
C GLU A 253 -19.57 10.40 -15.85
N LYS A 254 -18.97 10.01 -14.71
CA LYS A 254 -19.61 10.09 -13.39
C LYS A 254 -19.83 11.53 -12.93
N ALA A 255 -18.91 12.45 -13.25
CA ALA A 255 -19.06 13.87 -12.94
C ALA A 255 -20.25 14.46 -13.73
N ILE A 256 -20.32 14.17 -15.05
CA ILE A 256 -21.43 14.57 -15.91
C ILE A 256 -22.78 14.01 -15.42
N GLU A 257 -22.86 12.72 -15.09
CA GLU A 257 -24.11 12.09 -14.60
C GLU A 257 -24.59 12.72 -13.28
N ALA A 258 -23.66 13.11 -12.40
CA ALA A 258 -23.98 13.77 -11.13
C ALA A 258 -24.26 15.28 -11.26
N GLY A 259 -24.04 15.89 -12.43
CA GLY A 259 -24.10 17.35 -12.59
C GLY A 259 -23.01 18.08 -11.81
N LEU A 260 -21.84 17.46 -11.64
CA LEU A 260 -20.68 17.98 -10.92
C LEU A 260 -19.50 18.21 -11.86
N GLU A 261 -18.58 19.08 -11.46
CA GLU A 261 -17.33 19.34 -12.18
C GLU A 261 -16.14 18.71 -11.44
N HIS A 262 -15.00 18.61 -12.12
CA HIS A 262 -13.72 18.29 -11.51
C HIS A 262 -13.09 19.56 -10.92
N GLU A 263 -12.48 19.46 -9.73
CA GLU A 263 -11.69 20.57 -9.18
C GLU A 263 -10.26 20.45 -9.73
N ASP A 264 -9.94 21.17 -10.80
CA ASP A 264 -8.59 21.21 -11.39
C ASP A 264 -7.63 22.11 -10.59
N GLY A 265 -6.35 21.77 -10.59
CA GLY A 265 -5.28 22.58 -10.01
C GLY A 265 -4.94 23.78 -10.89
N THR A 266 -4.66 24.93 -10.28
CA THR A 266 -4.09 26.08 -10.99
C THR A 266 -2.66 25.78 -11.42
N CYS A 267 -2.37 25.94 -12.71
CA CYS A 267 -1.02 25.87 -13.28
C CYS A 267 -0.11 27.02 -12.81
#